data_AF-A0A425AZD4-F1
#
_entry.id   AF-A0A425AZD4-F1
#
_cell.length_a   1.000
_cell.length_b   1.000
_cell.length_c   1.000
_cell.angle_alpha   90.00
_cell.angle_beta   90.00
_cell.angle_gamma   90.00
#
_symmetry.space_group_name_H-M   'P 1'
#
loop_
_entity.id
_entity.type
_entity.pdbx_description
1 polymer ?
#
loop_
_entity_poly.entity_id
_entity_poly.type
_entity_poly.pdbx_seq_one_letter_code
_entity_poly.pdbx_strand_id
1 'polypeptide(L)'
;MTDGSHIQRGGKLLPNIRYKAGEFDYLYETDTLGRIKSFETDNLQLTQRDRLKHNSKTPDKVKGQDHAGHLIGDRFGGSPNLDNLVSQHKDVNLSAYKVLENKWAEAIKSGKNVKIQMQIEYAAGTRHPTRFVGYYWIDGKPTRININNL
;
A
#
# COMPACT_ATOMS: atom_id res chain seq x y z
N MET A 1 3.52 16.77 8.60
CA MET A 1 3.73 15.74 7.57
C MET A 1 2.40 15.04 7.31
N THR A 2 1.46 15.75 6.66
CA THR A 2 0.16 15.31 6.09
C THR A 2 -0.50 16.53 5.41
N ASP A 3 0.29 17.46 4.87
CA ASP A 3 -0.20 18.69 4.24
C ASP A 3 -0.43 18.52 2.73
N GLY A 4 -0.29 17.29 2.20
CA GLY A 4 -0.41 16.98 0.79
C GLY A 4 0.80 17.39 -0.07
N SER A 5 1.84 17.99 0.52
CA SER A 5 3.03 18.45 -0.22
C SER A 5 3.82 17.32 -0.87
N HIS A 6 3.61 16.08 -0.44
CA HIS A 6 4.23 14.89 -1.03
C HIS A 6 3.72 14.56 -2.44
N ILE A 7 2.58 15.12 -2.85
CA ILE A 7 2.00 14.94 -4.19
C ILE A 7 2.15 16.23 -5.00
N GLN A 8 2.93 16.16 -6.08
CA GLN A 8 3.07 17.24 -7.05
C GLN A 8 1.82 17.39 -7.94
N ARG A 9 1.71 18.55 -8.59
CA ARG A 9 0.71 18.80 -9.64
C ARG A 9 0.79 17.70 -10.70
N GLY A 10 -0.35 17.06 -10.98
CA GLY A 10 -0.44 15.90 -11.88
C GLY A 10 -0.34 14.54 -11.18
N GLY A 11 -0.33 14.49 -9.85
CA GLY A 11 -0.45 13.25 -9.07
C GLY A 11 0.85 12.46 -8.90
N LYS A 12 2.00 13.07 -9.22
CA LYS A 12 3.32 12.45 -9.06
C LYS A 12 3.83 12.67 -7.64
N LEU A 13 4.40 11.64 -7.02
CA LEU A 13 5.03 11.79 -5.70
C LEU A 13 6.41 12.44 -5.83
N LEU A 14 6.79 13.23 -4.83
CA LEU A 14 8.16 13.73 -4.72
C LEU A 14 9.15 12.55 -4.55
N PRO A 15 10.35 12.64 -5.13
CA PRO A 15 11.38 11.61 -4.95
C PRO A 15 12.09 11.75 -3.59
N ASN A 16 12.57 10.63 -3.05
CA ASN A 16 13.38 10.55 -1.82
C ASN A 16 12.79 11.25 -0.59
N ILE A 17 11.47 11.15 -0.40
CA ILE A 17 10.82 11.71 0.78
C ILE A 17 10.19 10.62 1.64
N ARG A 18 9.96 10.96 2.91
CA ARG A 18 9.05 10.24 3.80
C ARG A 18 7.79 11.06 3.97
N TYR A 19 6.63 10.42 3.97
CA TYR A 19 5.36 11.08 4.20
C TYR A 19 4.38 10.17 4.94
N LYS A 20 3.33 10.77 5.50
CA LYS A 20 2.20 10.04 6.08
C LYS A 20 0.98 10.17 5.18
N ALA A 21 0.20 9.11 5.07
CA ALA A 21 -1.04 9.11 4.30
C ALA A 21 -2.07 8.13 4.88
N GLY A 22 -3.32 8.37 4.53
CA GLY A 22 -4.47 7.65 5.07
C GLY A 22 -4.99 8.26 6.38
N GLU A 23 -6.11 7.72 6.83
CA GLU A 23 -6.84 8.19 8.02
C GLU A 23 -6.04 8.08 9.31
N PHE A 24 -5.14 7.08 9.39
CA PHE A 24 -4.35 6.77 10.58
C PHE A 24 -2.86 7.05 10.39
N ASP A 25 -2.49 7.95 9.46
CA ASP A 25 -1.13 8.48 9.35
C ASP A 25 -0.03 7.43 9.11
N TYR A 26 -0.33 6.41 8.28
CA TYR A 26 0.63 5.38 7.93
C TYR A 26 1.84 5.97 7.19
N LEU A 27 3.04 5.44 7.46
CA LEU A 27 4.28 5.98 6.93
C LEU A 27 4.63 5.34 5.60
N TYR A 28 5.06 6.16 4.65
CA TYR A 28 5.51 5.75 3.33
C TYR A 28 6.86 6.42 3.02
N GLU A 29 7.61 5.80 2.10
CA GLU A 29 8.78 6.41 1.50
C GLU A 29 8.77 6.26 -0.01
N THR A 30 9.35 7.25 -0.68
CA THR A 30 9.61 7.19 -2.13
C THR A 30 11.09 6.99 -2.44
N ASP A 31 11.36 6.41 -3.61
CA ASP A 31 12.70 6.35 -4.18
C ASP A 31 13.05 7.58 -5.04
N THR A 32 14.20 7.53 -5.71
CA THR A 32 14.73 8.60 -6.56
C THR A 32 13.84 8.95 -7.75
N LEU A 33 12.92 8.06 -8.14
CA LEU A 33 11.97 8.27 -9.24
C LEU A 33 10.59 8.72 -8.74
N GLY A 34 10.41 8.88 -7.44
CA GLY A 34 9.11 9.16 -6.83
C GLY A 34 8.16 7.96 -6.89
N ARG A 35 8.68 6.73 -6.89
CA ARG A 35 7.88 5.50 -6.72
C ARG A 35 7.82 5.18 -5.23
N ILE A 36 6.69 4.67 -4.75
CA ILE A 36 6.58 4.23 -3.36
C ILE A 36 7.50 3.02 -3.19
N LYS A 37 8.57 3.15 -2.41
CA LYS A 37 9.52 2.04 -2.18
C LYS A 37 9.18 1.24 -0.93
N SER A 38 8.50 1.86 0.03
CA SER A 38 8.13 1.19 1.28
C SER A 38 6.94 1.83 1.97
N PHE A 39 6.25 1.04 2.80
CA PHE A 39 5.26 1.52 3.74
C PHE A 39 5.30 0.73 5.06
N GLU A 40 4.99 1.41 6.15
CA GLU A 40 4.96 0.80 7.47
C GLU A 40 3.93 1.42 8.43
N THR A 41 3.53 0.60 9.39
CA THR A 41 2.74 1.02 10.56
C THR A 41 2.98 0.05 11.70
N ASP A 42 3.09 0.57 12.93
CA ASP A 42 3.16 -0.25 14.15
C ASP A 42 1.77 -0.70 14.64
N ASN A 43 0.70 -0.07 14.13
CA ASN A 43 -0.68 -0.32 14.51
C ASN A 43 -1.62 -0.05 13.32
N LEU A 44 -1.91 -1.09 12.54
CA LEU A 44 -2.94 -1.07 11.50
C LEU A 44 -4.33 -1.04 12.15
N GLN A 45 -5.19 -0.13 11.71
CA GLN A 45 -6.51 0.08 12.30
C GLN A 45 -7.61 -0.15 11.26
N LEU A 46 -8.81 -0.55 11.71
CA LEU A 46 -10.00 -0.59 10.87
C LEU A 46 -10.68 0.77 10.87
N THR A 47 -11.02 1.27 9.68
CA THR A 47 -11.81 2.50 9.58
C THR A 47 -13.28 2.24 9.92
N GLN A 48 -13.97 3.28 10.39
CA GLN A 48 -15.42 3.31 10.57
C GLN A 48 -16.13 4.00 9.39
N ARG A 49 -15.39 4.53 8.41
CA ARG A 49 -15.96 5.27 7.29
C ARG A 49 -16.42 4.35 6.16
N ASP A 50 -17.31 4.86 5.31
CA ASP A 50 -17.69 4.19 4.07
C ASP A 50 -16.56 4.14 3.03
N ARG A 51 -16.68 3.21 2.08
CA ARG A 51 -15.69 3.02 1.03
C ARG A 51 -15.54 4.27 0.16
N LEU A 52 -14.30 4.74 -0.01
CA LEU A 52 -14.02 5.91 -0.85
C LEU A 52 -13.81 5.51 -2.31
N LYS A 53 -14.16 6.45 -3.21
CA LYS A 53 -13.74 6.37 -4.62
C LYS A 53 -12.25 6.66 -4.70
N HIS A 54 -11.49 5.73 -5.28
CA HIS A 54 -10.03 5.85 -5.40
C HIS A 54 -9.61 6.25 -6.83
N ASN A 55 -8.39 6.76 -6.95
CA ASN A 55 -7.79 7.11 -8.22
C ASN A 55 -7.43 5.84 -9.01
N SER A 56 -8.06 5.62 -10.16
CA SER A 56 -7.85 4.42 -10.98
C SER A 56 -6.61 4.48 -11.90
N LYS A 57 -5.91 5.62 -11.96
CA LYS A 57 -4.83 5.92 -12.90
C LYS A 57 -3.44 5.75 -12.27
N THR A 58 -3.14 4.54 -11.80
CA THR A 58 -1.81 4.22 -11.28
C THR A 58 -0.76 4.24 -12.39
N PRO A 59 0.50 4.62 -12.11
CA PRO A 59 1.57 4.60 -13.10
C PRO A 59 1.79 3.22 -13.72
N ASP A 60 2.07 3.16 -15.03
CA ASP A 60 2.35 1.94 -15.80
C ASP A 60 1.28 0.85 -15.68
N LYS A 61 0.03 1.22 -15.40
CA LYS A 61 -1.10 0.29 -15.32
C LYS A 61 -1.41 -0.35 -16.67
N VAL A 62 -1.40 -1.67 -16.74
CA VAL A 62 -1.78 -2.45 -17.93
C VAL A 62 -3.28 -2.75 -17.92
N LYS A 63 -4.01 -2.20 -18.89
CA LYS A 63 -5.47 -2.37 -19.00
C LYS A 63 -5.83 -3.85 -19.18
N GLY A 64 -6.75 -4.36 -18.35
CA GLY A 64 -7.23 -5.74 -18.40
C GLY A 64 -6.37 -6.74 -17.61
N GLN A 65 -5.18 -6.32 -17.17
CA GLN A 65 -4.27 -7.11 -16.34
C GLN A 65 -4.17 -6.52 -14.92
N ASP A 66 -4.05 -5.20 -14.80
CA ASP A 66 -3.85 -4.53 -13.52
C ASP A 66 -5.09 -3.84 -12.96
N HIS A 67 -5.21 -3.90 -11.64
CA HIS A 67 -6.03 -3.00 -10.82
C HIS A 67 -5.18 -1.85 -10.27
N ALA A 68 -5.86 -0.78 -9.85
CA ALA A 68 -5.24 0.23 -8.98
C ALA A 68 -5.32 -0.30 -7.54
N GLY A 69 -4.33 -1.11 -7.18
CA GLY A 69 -4.27 -1.80 -5.89
C GLY A 69 -3.86 -0.84 -4.78
N HIS A 70 -4.53 -0.95 -3.63
CA HIS A 70 -4.10 -0.26 -2.42
C HIS A 70 -2.94 -1.00 -1.77
N LEU A 71 -1.94 -0.26 -1.29
CA LEU A 71 -0.89 -0.84 -0.44
C LEU A 71 -1.44 -1.10 0.97
N ILE A 72 -2.06 -0.07 1.56
CA ILE A 72 -2.96 -0.21 2.72
C ILE A 72 -4.40 -0.10 2.24
N GLY A 73 -5.18 -1.17 2.40
CA GLY A 73 -6.57 -1.23 1.97
C GLY A 73 -7.46 -0.13 2.52
N ASP A 74 -8.49 0.22 1.76
CA ASP A 74 -9.50 1.22 2.16
C ASP A 74 -10.16 0.89 3.51
N ARG A 75 -10.40 -0.40 3.79
CA ARG A 75 -10.91 -0.89 5.09
C ARG A 75 -10.01 -0.58 6.28
N PHE A 76 -8.75 -0.25 6.03
CA PHE A 76 -7.78 0.15 7.03
C PHE A 76 -7.57 1.66 7.07
N GLY A 77 -8.42 2.44 6.41
CA GLY A 77 -8.22 3.89 6.30
C GLY A 77 -7.13 4.29 5.31
N GLY A 78 -6.73 3.40 4.39
CA GLY A 78 -5.78 3.74 3.33
C GLY A 78 -6.22 4.94 2.49
N SER A 79 -5.24 5.74 2.05
CA SER A 79 -5.52 6.89 1.16
C SER A 79 -6.07 6.41 -0.19
N PRO A 80 -7.11 7.07 -0.74
CA PRO A 80 -7.65 6.78 -2.06
C PRO A 80 -6.81 7.40 -3.20
N ASN A 81 -5.69 8.06 -2.89
CA ASN A 81 -4.85 8.79 -3.83
C ASN A 81 -3.58 8.01 -4.23
N LEU A 82 -2.82 8.52 -5.20
CA LEU A 82 -1.62 7.87 -5.74
C LEU A 82 -0.45 7.73 -4.75
N ASP A 83 -0.59 8.28 -3.54
CA ASP A 83 0.32 8.12 -2.42
C ASP A 83 0.16 6.79 -1.66
N ASN A 84 -0.82 5.97 -2.04
CA ASN A 84 -1.08 4.63 -1.47
C ASN A 84 -1.50 3.61 -2.56
N LEU A 85 -1.44 3.97 -3.83
CA LEU A 85 -1.91 3.13 -4.93
C LEU A 85 -0.80 2.75 -5.89
N VAL A 86 -0.79 1.49 -6.31
CA VAL A 86 0.12 0.96 -7.31
C VAL A 86 -0.61 0.11 -8.35
N SER A 87 0.01 -0.07 -9.51
CA SER A 87 -0.48 -1.01 -10.52
C SER A 87 -0.23 -2.42 -10.02
N GLN A 88 -1.31 -3.13 -9.67
CA GLN A 88 -1.24 -4.46 -9.09
C GLN A 88 -1.95 -5.45 -10.00
N HIS A 89 -1.29 -6.55 -10.31
CA HIS A 89 -1.88 -7.61 -11.14
C HIS A 89 -3.20 -8.06 -10.50
N LYS A 90 -4.26 -8.16 -11.30
CA LYS A 90 -5.63 -8.40 -10.81
C LYS A 90 -5.72 -9.67 -9.97
N ASP A 91 -5.00 -10.73 -10.36
CA ASP A 91 -5.03 -12.00 -9.65
C ASP A 91 -4.34 -11.89 -8.31
N VAL A 92 -3.25 -11.12 -8.22
CA VAL A 92 -2.57 -10.81 -6.95
C VAL A 92 -3.50 -10.00 -6.03
N ASN A 93 -4.11 -8.95 -6.56
CA ASN A 93 -5.07 -8.10 -5.85
C ASN A 93 -6.27 -8.90 -5.33
N LEU A 94 -6.78 -9.86 -6.11
CA LEU A 94 -7.96 -10.66 -5.75
C LEU A 94 -7.64 -11.93 -4.94
N SER A 95 -6.37 -12.35 -4.86
CA SER A 95 -5.93 -13.56 -4.15
C SER A 95 -4.98 -13.24 -2.99
N ALA A 96 -3.66 -13.41 -3.16
CA ALA A 96 -2.65 -13.36 -2.11
C ALA A 96 -2.74 -12.07 -1.28
N TYR A 97 -2.93 -10.91 -1.93
CA TYR A 97 -3.05 -9.64 -1.23
C TYR A 97 -4.35 -9.57 -0.42
N LYS A 98 -5.48 -9.96 -1.02
CA LYS A 98 -6.79 -10.03 -0.34
C LYS A 98 -6.78 -10.97 0.86
N VAL A 99 -6.07 -12.10 0.77
CA VAL A 99 -5.92 -13.05 1.89
C VAL A 99 -5.18 -12.40 3.06
N LEU A 100 -4.11 -11.65 2.80
CA LEU A 100 -3.41 -10.88 3.84
C LEU A 100 -4.33 -9.84 4.48
N GLU A 101 -5.04 -9.05 3.68
CA GLU A 101 -5.97 -8.03 4.19
C GLU A 101 -7.09 -8.64 5.04
N ASN A 102 -7.65 -9.78 4.64
CA ASN A 102 -8.66 -10.46 5.45
C ASN A 102 -8.08 -10.94 6.79
N LYS A 103 -6.90 -11.56 6.77
CA LYS A 103 -6.22 -12.04 7.98
C LYS A 103 -5.91 -10.91 8.96
N TRP A 104 -5.42 -9.77 8.46
CA TRP A 104 -5.18 -8.60 9.30
C TRP A 104 -6.46 -8.03 9.89
N ALA A 105 -7.52 -7.93 9.08
CA ALA A 105 -8.82 -7.45 9.56
C ALA A 105 -9.42 -8.35 10.65
N GLU A 106 -9.33 -9.67 10.50
CA GLU A 106 -9.78 -10.64 11.51
C GLU A 106 -8.97 -10.54 12.80
N ALA A 107 -7.66 -10.36 12.70
CA ALA A 107 -6.78 -10.16 13.85
C ALA A 107 -7.15 -8.89 14.62
N ILE A 108 -7.33 -7.75 13.92
CA ILE A 108 -7.73 -6.48 14.53
C ILE A 108 -9.10 -6.61 15.21
N LYS A 109 -10.08 -7.25 14.56
CA LYS A 109 -11.42 -7.51 15.15
C LYS A 109 -11.36 -8.37 16.40
N SER A 110 -10.32 -9.21 16.52
CA SER A 110 -10.07 -10.04 17.69
C SER A 110 -9.24 -9.33 18.76
N GLY A 111 -9.05 -8.01 18.65
CA GLY A 111 -8.30 -7.19 19.61
C GLY A 111 -6.78 -7.31 19.52
N LYS A 112 -6.25 -7.88 18.43
CA LYS A 112 -4.80 -8.08 18.25
C LYS A 112 -4.17 -6.88 17.58
N ASN A 113 -2.92 -6.58 17.95
CA ASN A 113 -2.15 -5.57 17.24
C ASN A 113 -1.58 -6.13 15.93
N VAL A 114 -1.68 -5.36 14.85
CA VAL A 114 -1.09 -5.69 13.55
C VAL A 114 -0.08 -4.62 13.16
N LYS A 115 1.19 -5.01 13.11
CA LYS A 115 2.31 -4.20 12.58
C LYS A 115 2.65 -4.66 11.17
N ILE A 116 2.98 -3.73 10.28
CA ILE A 116 3.40 -4.02 8.90
C ILE A 116 4.66 -3.25 8.55
N GLN A 117 5.60 -3.90 7.88
CA GLN A 117 6.74 -3.29 7.21
C GLN A 117 6.93 -3.93 5.85
N MET A 118 6.74 -3.16 4.79
CA MET A 118 6.75 -3.65 3.42
C MET A 118 7.65 -2.81 2.54
N GLN A 119 8.36 -3.49 1.64
CA GLN A 119 9.17 -2.95 0.56
C GLN A 119 8.52 -3.33 -0.77
N ILE A 120 8.62 -2.42 -1.74
CA ILE A 120 8.08 -2.58 -3.08
C ILE A 120 9.24 -2.56 -4.05
N GLU A 121 9.38 -3.64 -4.79
CA GLU A 121 10.43 -3.80 -5.77
C GLU A 121 9.91 -3.48 -7.17
N TYR A 122 10.81 -2.97 -8.01
CA TYR A 122 10.51 -2.54 -9.37
C TYR A 122 11.62 -3.01 -10.29
N ALA A 123 11.27 -3.27 -11.55
CA ALA A 123 12.27 -3.38 -12.60
C ALA A 123 12.91 -2.00 -12.87
N ALA A 124 14.12 -2.02 -13.43
CA ALA A 124 14.82 -0.79 -13.78
C ALA A 124 14.01 0.03 -14.78
N GLY A 125 13.80 1.31 -14.49
CA GLY A 125 13.08 2.24 -15.38
C GLY A 125 11.54 2.10 -15.38
N THR A 126 10.95 1.13 -14.67
CA THR A 126 9.49 0.95 -14.62
C THR A 126 8.88 1.59 -13.37
N ARG A 127 7.58 1.88 -13.42
CA ARG A 127 6.74 2.26 -12.27
C ARG A 127 5.71 1.20 -11.91
N HIS A 128 5.65 0.10 -12.67
CA HIS A 128 4.90 -1.11 -12.33
C HIS A 128 5.73 -1.95 -11.33
N PRO A 129 5.24 -2.20 -10.10
CA PRO A 129 5.91 -3.05 -9.12
C PRO A 129 6.07 -4.48 -9.64
N THR A 130 7.22 -5.09 -9.41
CA THR A 130 7.44 -6.51 -9.71
C THR A 130 7.18 -7.41 -8.50
N ARG A 131 7.31 -6.87 -7.28
CA ARG A 131 7.19 -7.66 -6.05
C ARG A 131 6.85 -6.82 -4.82
N PHE A 132 6.13 -7.44 -3.89
CA PHE A 132 5.88 -6.93 -2.55
C PHE A 132 6.57 -7.85 -1.53
N VAL A 133 7.52 -7.32 -0.76
CA VAL A 133 8.34 -8.11 0.17
C VAL A 133 8.37 -7.42 1.52
N GLY A 134 8.25 -8.18 2.61
CA GLY A 134 8.34 -7.59 3.93
C GLY A 134 7.90 -8.53 5.02
N TYR A 135 7.42 -7.95 6.11
CA TYR A 135 6.92 -8.66 7.26
C TYR A 135 5.67 -7.98 7.80
N TYR A 136 4.79 -8.78 8.39
CA TYR A 136 3.80 -8.29 9.33
C TYR A 136 3.92 -9.06 10.64
N TRP A 137 3.42 -8.47 11.71
CA TRP A 137 3.36 -9.08 13.02
C TRP A 137 1.94 -9.03 13.53
N ILE A 138 1.47 -10.14 14.11
CA ILE A 138 0.22 -10.18 14.88
C ILE A 138 0.62 -10.48 16.33
N ASP A 139 0.37 -9.55 17.24
CA ASP A 139 0.81 -9.60 18.65
C ASP A 139 2.29 -9.99 18.78
N GLY A 140 3.14 -9.30 18.01
CA GLY A 140 4.58 -9.51 18.03
C GLY A 140 5.08 -10.79 17.33
N LYS A 141 4.19 -11.63 16.76
CA LYS A 141 4.60 -12.82 16.00
C LYS A 141 4.81 -12.50 14.52
N PRO A 142 6.05 -12.53 14.00
CA PRO A 142 6.34 -12.16 12.61
C PRO A 142 5.84 -13.20 11.62
N THR A 143 5.46 -12.74 10.43
CA THR A 143 5.27 -13.56 9.23
C THR A 143 5.84 -12.82 8.03
N ARG A 144 6.65 -13.52 7.24
CA ARG A 144 7.25 -12.97 6.02
C ARG A 144 6.21 -12.88 4.90
N ILE A 145 6.27 -11.80 4.13
CA ILE A 145 5.54 -11.60 2.87
C ILE A 145 6.54 -11.60 1.73
N ASN A 146 6.19 -12.33 0.67
CA ASN A 146 6.88 -12.30 -0.61
C ASN A 146 5.87 -12.63 -1.71
N ILE A 147 5.37 -11.61 -2.40
CA ILE A 147 4.31 -11.72 -3.41
C ILE A 147 4.84 -11.14 -4.71
N ASN A 148 4.92 -11.98 -5.75
CA ASN A 148 5.22 -11.53 -7.11
C ASN A 148 4.00 -10.80 -7.69
N ASN A 149 4.26 -9.73 -8.43
CA ASN A 149 3.27 -8.91 -9.12
C ASN A 149 3.48 -9.02 -10.64
N LEU A 150 3.35 -10.25 -11.14
CA LEU A 150 3.52 -10.63 -12.55
C LEU A 150 2.19 -11.07 -13.14
#